data_AF-A0A1B2DZQ9-F1
#
_entry.id   AF-A0A1B2DZQ9-F1
#
_cell.length_a   1.000
_cell.length_b   1.000
_cell.length_c   1.000
_cell.angle_alpha   90.00
_cell.angle_beta   90.00
_cell.angle_gamma   90.00
#
_symmetry.space_group_name_H-M   'P 1'
#
loop_
_entity.id
_entity.type
_entity.pdbx_description
1 polymer ?
#
loop_
_entity_poly.entity_id
_entity_poly.type
_entity_poly.pdbx_seq_one_letter_code
_entity_poly.pdbx_strand_id
1 'polypeptide(L)' 'MKTKDGMKFDIERERNKLHKMKQRYRDFNHPKVLEQSAVLDELINQYNRFLREDKPIA' A
#
# COMPACT_ATOMS: atom_id res chain seq x y z
N MET A 1 13.72 -7.29 -10.91
CA MET A 1 13.25 -7.79 -9.59
C MET A 1 12.79 -6.59 -8.78
N LYS A 2 11.59 -6.64 -8.18
CA LYS A 2 11.20 -5.63 -7.18
C LYS A 2 12.09 -5.81 -5.95
N THR A 3 12.75 -4.76 -5.50
CA THR A 3 13.55 -4.77 -4.26
C THR A 3 12.65 -4.41 -3.08
N LYS A 4 13.06 -4.82 -1.88
CA LYS A 4 12.37 -4.45 -0.62
C LYS A 4 12.14 -2.94 -0.50
N ASP A 5 13.16 -2.15 -0.84
CA ASP A 5 13.10 -0.70 -0.77
C ASP A 5 12.20 -0.09 -1.86
N GLY A 6 12.18 -0.68 -3.06
CA GLY A 6 11.24 -0.30 -4.12
C GLY A 6 9.78 -0.53 -3.70
N MET A 7 9.49 -1.68 -3.08
CA MET A 7 8.15 -1.97 -2.55
C MET A 7 7.74 -1.02 -1.42
N LYS A 8 8.66 -0.68 -0.51
CA LYS A 8 8.39 0.32 0.54
C LYS A 8 8.10 1.70 -0.06
N PHE A 9 8.87 2.11 -1.07
CA PHE A 9 8.65 3.38 -1.76
C PHE A 9 7.25 3.45 -2.39
N ASP A 10 6.83 2.37 -3.06
CA ASP A 10 5.48 2.29 -3.66
C ASP A 10 4.38 2.39 -2.60
N ILE A 11 4.54 1.71 -1.46
CA ILE A 11 3.60 1.79 -0.32
C ILE A 11 3.50 3.22 0.19
N GLU A 12 4.62 3.90 0.45
CA GLU A 12 4.59 5.27 0.97
C GLU A 12 4.04 6.28 -0.04
N ARG A 13 4.27 6.06 -1.34
CA ARG A 13 3.66 6.85 -2.41
C ARG A 13 2.14 6.73 -2.40
N GLU A 14 1.60 5.52 -2.36
CA GLU A 14 0.15 5.31 -2.35
C GLU A 14 -0.49 5.72 -1.01
N ARG A 15 0.23 5.60 0.11
CA ARG A 15 -0.19 6.13 1.42
C ARG A 15 -0.39 7.65 1.36
N ASN A 16 0.59 8.36 0.80
CA ASN A 16 0.50 9.82 0.63
C ASN A 16 -0.66 10.22 -0.30
N LYS A 17 -0.91 9.45 -1.35
CA LYS A 17 -2.05 9.67 -2.25
C LYS A 17 -3.39 9.48 -1.53
N LEU A 18 -3.54 8.41 -0.77
CA LEU A 18 -4.73 8.16 0.05
C LEU A 18 -4.97 9.29 1.07
N HIS A 19 -3.90 9.77 1.73
CA HIS A 19 -3.99 10.87 2.67
C HIS A 19 -4.49 12.17 2.01
N LYS A 20 -3.97 12.52 0.83
CA LYS A 20 -4.44 13.67 0.04
C LYS A 20 -5.90 13.50 -0.39
N MET A 21 -6.31 12.30 -0.78
CA MET A 21 -7.69 12.02 -1.16
C MET A 21 -8.64 12.15 0.02
N LYS A 22 -8.27 11.61 1.19
CA LYS A 22 -9.03 11.80 2.43
C LYS A 22 -9.20 13.29 2.74
N GLN A 23 -8.13 14.09 2.67
CA GLN A 23 -8.24 15.54 2.91
C GLN A 23 -9.17 16.23 1.90
N ARG A 24 -9.10 15.83 0.62
CA ARG A 24 -9.93 16.39 -0.45
C ARG A 24 -11.41 16.08 -0.28
N TYR A 25 -11.74 14.82 0.01
CA TYR A 25 -13.13 14.37 0.11
C TYR A 25 -13.73 14.55 1.51
N ARG A 26 -12.89 14.80 2.53
CA ARG A 26 -13.24 14.94 3.96
C ARG A 26 -13.97 13.74 4.57
N ASP A 27 -14.13 12.66 3.81
CA ASP A 27 -14.81 11.44 4.21
C ASP A 27 -13.98 10.23 3.76
N PHE A 28 -13.88 9.24 4.66
CA PHE A 28 -13.26 7.96 4.39
C PHE A 28 -14.15 7.04 3.56
N ASN A 29 -15.47 7.22 3.62
CA ASN A 29 -16.43 6.38 2.90
C ASN A 29 -16.65 6.81 1.46
N HIS A 30 -15.94 7.86 1.00
CA HIS A 30 -16.01 8.26 -0.39
C HIS A 30 -15.49 7.11 -1.28
N PRO A 31 -16.23 6.66 -2.31
CA PRO A 31 -15.87 5.48 -3.12
C PRO A 31 -14.43 5.48 -3.62
N LYS A 32 -13.96 6.63 -4.11
CA LYS A 32 -12.56 6.81 -4.56
C LYS A 32 -11.51 6.63 -3.45
N VAL A 33 -11.83 6.99 -2.20
CA VAL A 33 -10.93 6.79 -1.05
C VAL A 33 -10.85 5.31 -0.70
N LEU A 34 -11.98 4.59 -0.77
CA LEU A 34 -12.05 3.14 -0.57
C LEU A 34 -11.32 2.35 -1.67
N GLU A 35 -11.48 2.75 -2.94
CA GLU A 35 -10.72 2.17 -4.05
C GLU A 35 -9.20 2.37 -3.85
N GLN A 36 -8.79 3.58 -3.45
CA GLN A 36 -7.39 3.87 -3.20
C GLN A 36 -6.83 3.13 -1.97
N SER A 37 -7.64 2.87 -0.94
CA SER A 37 -7.22 2.05 0.19
C SER A 37 -7.01 0.60 -0.21
N ALA A 38 -7.87 0.05 -1.09
CA ALA A 38 -7.68 -1.31 -1.60
C ALA A 38 -6.35 -1.48 -2.38
N VAL A 39 -5.97 -0.46 -3.17
CA VAL A 39 -4.66 -0.45 -3.85
C VAL A 39 -3.50 -0.45 -2.85
N LEU A 40 -3.59 0.37 -1.80
CA LEU A 40 -2.57 0.42 -0.75
C LEU A 40 -2.47 -0.92 0.01
N ASP A 41 -3.60 -1.53 0.33
CA ASP A 41 -3.67 -2.82 1.01
C ASP A 41 -3.05 -3.93 0.15
N GLU A 42 -3.28 -3.93 -1.16
CA GLU A 42 -2.66 -4.88 -2.06
C GLU A 42 -1.12 -4.77 -2.06
N LEU A 43 -0.59 -3.54 -2.11
CA LEU A 43 0.86 -3.29 -2.04
C LEU A 43 1.46 -3.75 -0.71
N ILE A 44 0.78 -3.49 0.41
CA ILE A 44 1.20 -3.97 1.73
C ILE A 44 1.18 -5.49 1.78
N ASN A 45 0.14 -6.13 1.21
CA ASN A 45 0.06 -7.58 1.15
C ASN A 45 1.16 -8.20 0.28
N GLN A 46 1.49 -7.58 -0.86
CA GLN A 46 2.61 -7.99 -1.70
C GLN A 46 3.95 -7.89 -0.95
N TYR A 47 4.19 -6.78 -0.24
CA TYR A 47 5.39 -6.61 0.57
C TYR A 47 5.47 -7.62 1.71
N ASN A 48 4.36 -7.90 2.39
CA ASN A 48 4.31 -8.90 3.44
C ASN A 48 4.53 -10.32 2.92
N ARG A 49 4.08 -10.65 1.70
CA ARG A 49 4.40 -11.93 1.03
C ARG A 49 5.88 -12.01 0.71
N PHE A 50 6.44 -10.97 0.09
CA PHE A 50 7.88 -10.87 -0.20
C PHE A 50 8.72 -11.12 1.06
N LEU A 51 8.41 -10.48 2.19
CA LEU A 51 9.10 -10.70 3.47
C LEU A 51 8.94 -12.10 4.07
N ARG A 52 7.83 -12.79 3.75
CA ARG A 52 7.56 -14.16 4.23
C ARG A 52 8.30 -15.18 3.39
N GLU A 53 8.37 -14.98 2.08
CA GLU A 53 9.14 -15.82 1.14
C GLU A 53 10.65 -15.66 1.33
N ASP A 54 11.12 -14.49 1.79
CA ASP A 54 12.51 -14.23 2.15
C ASP A 54 12.95 -14.89 3.48
N LYS A 55 12.02 -15.51 4.24
CA LYS A 55 12.39 -16.31 5.40
C LYS A 55 12.76 -17.73 4.93
N PRO A 56 13.99 -18.22 5.22
CA PRO A 56 14.30 -19.61 4.99
C PRO A 56 13.31 -20.47 5.79
N ILE A 57 12.74 -21.48 5.12
CA ILE A 57 11.99 -22.55 5.79
C ILE A 57 13.01 -23.23 6.72
N ALA A 58 12.78 -23.11 8.03
CA ALA A 58 13.56 -23.79 9.05
C ALA A 58 13.23 -25.29 9.08
#